data_AF-A0ABD7SP93-F1
#
_entry.id   AF-A0ABD7SP93-F1
#
_cell.length_a   1.000
_cell.length_b   1.000
_cell.length_c   1.000
_cell.angle_alpha   90.00
_cell.angle_beta   90.00
_cell.angle_gamma   90.00
#
_symmetry.space_group_name_H-M   'P 1'
#
loop_
_entity.id
_entity.type
_entity.pdbx_description
1 polymer ?
#
loop_
_entity_poly.entity_id
_entity_poly.type
_entity_poly.pdbx_seq_one_letter_code
_entity_poly.pdbx_strand_id
1 'polypeptide(L)'
;MKKLLLLFLTLFATTAYCNEQVYVYCGALDGQSWYKPRVNNYMPAASSTFDLYIAFGTWQTLEIGEQQMPYFLINKAQYDQFYWICSDGYVPHPASDFWDTSWYLFAIKDAHGRIRFMPGHFSTRLKPPVELLDKM
;
A
#
# COMPACT_ATOMS: atom_id res chain seq x y z
N MET A 1 0.62 16.04 -55.92
CA MET A 1 0.04 16.61 -54.68
C MET A 1 -0.49 15.49 -53.80
N LYS A 2 -0.33 15.59 -52.48
CA LYS A 2 -0.92 14.73 -51.42
C LYS A 2 -0.30 13.34 -51.21
N LYS A 3 0.88 13.31 -50.58
CA LYS A 3 1.35 12.19 -49.76
C LYS A 3 1.96 12.75 -48.48
N LEU A 4 1.15 13.16 -47.50
CA LEU A 4 1.61 13.39 -46.13
C LEU A 4 0.41 13.72 -45.21
N LEU A 5 -0.40 12.74 -44.79
CA LEU A 5 -1.35 13.01 -43.71
C LEU A 5 -1.89 11.77 -42.97
N LEU A 6 -1.04 10.78 -42.68
CA LEU A 6 -1.50 9.59 -41.94
C LEU A 6 -0.51 9.09 -40.88
N LEU A 7 0.34 9.96 -40.30
CA LEU A 7 1.40 9.50 -39.39
C LEU A 7 1.56 10.30 -38.07
N PHE A 8 0.47 10.85 -37.52
CA PHE A 8 0.52 11.58 -36.24
C PHE A 8 -0.66 11.25 -35.31
N LEU A 9 -1.03 9.98 -35.17
CA LEU A 9 -2.10 9.56 -34.25
C LEU A 9 -1.72 8.34 -33.38
N THR A 10 -0.44 8.06 -33.19
CA THR A 10 0.02 6.93 -32.35
C THR A 10 0.84 7.34 -31.12
N LEU A 11 1.10 8.63 -30.91
CA LEU A 11 1.76 9.07 -29.69
C LEU A 11 0.72 9.64 -28.76
N PHE A 12 0.26 8.82 -27.82
CA PHE A 12 -0.09 9.13 -26.43
C PHE A 12 -0.93 7.97 -25.90
N ALA A 13 -0.36 6.76 -25.93
CA ALA A 13 -0.78 5.73 -24.98
C ALA A 13 -0.29 6.21 -23.60
N THR A 14 -1.05 7.10 -22.97
CA THR A 14 -0.88 7.41 -21.57
C THR A 14 -1.16 6.10 -20.83
N THR A 15 -0.12 5.46 -20.32
CA THR A 15 -0.28 4.37 -19.35
C THR A 15 -0.92 5.02 -18.12
N ALA A 16 -2.24 5.01 -18.08
CA ALA A 16 -2.98 5.30 -16.87
C ALA A 16 -2.54 4.22 -15.87
N TYR A 17 -1.63 4.59 -14.97
CA TYR A 17 -1.36 3.80 -13.79
C TYR A 17 -2.64 3.83 -12.98
N CYS A 18 -3.52 2.84 -13.19
CA CYS A 18 -4.68 2.64 -12.34
C CYS A 18 -4.13 2.33 -10.94
N ASN A 19 -4.18 3.32 -10.06
CA ASN A 19 -3.90 3.10 -8.66
C ASN A 19 -4.97 2.14 -8.14
N GLU A 20 -4.53 0.98 -7.67
CA GLU A 20 -5.35 0.01 -6.96
C GLU A 20 -5.74 0.59 -5.60
N GLN A 21 -6.81 0.04 -5.01
CA GLN A 21 -7.28 0.43 -3.69
C GLN A 21 -7.23 -0.74 -2.73
N VAL A 22 -6.82 -0.48 -1.48
CA VAL A 22 -6.80 -1.45 -0.39
C VAL A 22 -7.37 -0.82 0.87
N TYR A 23 -7.92 -1.65 1.76
CA TYR A 23 -8.33 -1.19 3.08
C TYR A 23 -7.11 -1.05 3.99
N VAL A 24 -7.17 -0.10 4.91
CA VAL A 24 -6.13 0.13 5.92
C VAL A 24 -6.60 -0.42 7.26
N TYR A 25 -5.82 -1.34 7.81
CA TYR A 25 -5.99 -1.91 9.14
C TYR A 25 -4.83 -1.44 10.03
N CYS A 26 -5.00 -1.52 11.34
CA CYS A 26 -3.94 -1.29 12.32
C CYS A 26 -3.56 -2.62 12.94
N GLY A 27 -2.35 -3.11 12.65
CA GLY A 27 -1.83 -4.38 13.14
C GLY A 27 -0.75 -4.17 14.22
N ALA A 28 -0.77 -5.01 15.24
CA ALA A 28 0.28 -5.02 16.26
C ALA A 28 1.61 -5.46 15.65
N LEU A 29 2.72 -4.84 16.05
CA LEU A 29 4.06 -5.15 15.51
C LEU A 29 4.47 -6.61 15.71
N ASP A 30 3.96 -7.26 16.75
CA ASP A 30 4.23 -8.65 17.10
C ASP A 30 3.28 -9.65 16.42
N GLY A 31 2.28 -9.18 15.70
CA GLY A 31 1.33 -10.02 14.96
C GLY A 31 0.20 -10.60 15.79
N GLN A 32 0.10 -10.26 17.09
CA GLN A 32 -0.89 -10.88 17.96
C GLN A 32 -2.32 -10.48 17.61
N SER A 33 -2.51 -9.28 17.08
CA SER A 33 -3.83 -8.77 16.75
C SER A 33 -3.77 -7.64 15.74
N TRP A 34 -4.92 -7.36 15.15
CA TRP A 34 -5.13 -6.23 14.27
C TRP A 34 -6.60 -5.79 14.35
N TYR A 35 -6.86 -4.52 14.02
CA TYR A 35 -8.21 -3.96 14.06
C TYR A 35 -8.44 -2.97 12.92
N LYS A 36 -9.71 -2.70 12.65
CA LYS A 36 -10.13 -1.69 11.67
C LYS A 36 -10.20 -0.32 12.35
N PRO A 37 -9.33 0.64 12.02
CA PRO A 37 -9.42 1.98 12.59
C PRO A 37 -10.75 2.62 12.20
N ARG A 38 -11.46 3.18 13.17
CA ARG A 38 -12.72 3.88 12.90
C ARG A 38 -12.40 5.27 12.35
N VAL A 39 -13.01 5.64 11.22
CA VAL A 39 -13.02 7.04 10.78
C VAL A 39 -13.85 7.81 11.81
N ASN A 40 -13.21 8.75 12.50
CA ASN A 40 -13.79 9.48 13.62
C ASN A 40 -14.82 10.49 13.09
N ASN A 41 -16.04 10.04 12.78
CA ASN A 41 -17.12 10.92 12.37
C ASN A 41 -17.91 11.40 13.60
N TYR A 42 -17.75 12.67 13.96
CA TYR A 42 -18.70 13.45 14.79
C TYR A 42 -20.04 13.67 14.05
N MET A 43 -20.55 12.66 13.34
CA MET A 43 -21.88 12.70 12.70
C MET A 43 -22.57 11.34 12.84
N PRO A 44 -23.69 11.26 13.58
CA PRO A 44 -24.53 10.08 13.58
C PRO A 44 -25.40 10.13 12.31
N ALA A 45 -24.91 9.56 11.21
CA ALA A 45 -25.77 9.26 10.07
C ALA A 45 -26.14 7.78 10.11
N ALA A 46 -27.38 7.53 10.55
CA ALA A 46 -28.03 6.23 10.48
C ALA A 46 -27.97 5.70 9.03
N SER A 47 -27.18 4.64 8.83
CA SER A 47 -27.01 3.79 7.61
C SER A 47 -25.59 3.68 7.03
N SER A 48 -24.53 4.26 7.66
CA SER A 48 -23.18 4.17 7.09
C SER A 48 -22.59 2.75 7.21
N THR A 49 -22.41 2.08 6.07
CA THR A 49 -21.34 1.09 5.88
C THR A 49 -20.05 1.64 6.49
N PHE A 50 -19.44 0.90 7.40
CA PHE A 50 -18.22 1.24 8.14
C PHE A 50 -17.24 2.08 7.29
N ASP A 51 -17.11 3.37 7.60
CA ASP A 51 -16.13 4.23 6.94
C ASP A 51 -14.74 3.69 7.29
N LEU A 52 -14.10 3.04 6.31
CA LEU A 52 -12.74 2.51 6.41
C LEU A 52 -11.78 3.45 5.67
N TYR A 53 -10.56 3.52 6.18
CA TYR A 53 -9.48 4.20 5.49
C TYR A 53 -9.05 3.37 4.26
N ILE A 54 -8.90 4.05 3.13
CA ILE A 54 -8.49 3.45 1.85
C ILE A 54 -7.12 3.99 1.45
N ALA A 55 -6.21 3.08 1.11
CA ALA A 55 -4.91 3.39 0.53
C ALA A 55 -4.98 3.24 -0.99
N PHE A 56 -4.34 4.15 -1.72
CA PHE A 56 -4.16 4.06 -3.17
C PHE A 56 -2.71 3.78 -3.52
N GLY A 57 -2.48 2.78 -4.35
CA GLY A 57 -1.14 2.31 -4.67
C GLY A 57 -1.13 1.17 -5.67
N THR A 58 -0.12 0.30 -5.57
CA THR A 58 0.03 -0.85 -6.45
C THR A 58 0.54 -2.05 -5.67
N TRP A 59 -0.03 -3.23 -5.92
CA TRP A 59 0.57 -4.47 -5.44
C TRP A 59 1.88 -4.73 -6.15
N GLN A 60 2.87 -5.20 -5.40
CA GLN A 60 4.18 -5.60 -5.86
C GLN A 60 4.59 -6.87 -5.12
N THR A 61 5.54 -7.60 -5.69
CA THR A 61 6.07 -8.81 -5.07
C THR A 61 7.56 -8.66 -4.87
N LEU A 62 8.02 -8.90 -3.65
CA LEU A 62 9.43 -9.05 -3.37
C LEU A 62 9.80 -10.54 -3.46
N GLU A 63 10.78 -10.87 -4.28
CA GLU A 63 11.33 -12.22 -4.39
C GLU A 63 12.56 -12.36 -3.50
N ILE A 64 12.53 -13.30 -2.56
CA ILE A 64 13.67 -13.64 -1.68
C ILE A 64 13.91 -15.15 -1.79
N GLY A 65 14.86 -15.52 -2.64
CA GLY A 65 15.04 -16.91 -3.03
C GLY A 65 13.79 -17.44 -3.74
N GLU A 66 13.20 -18.51 -3.22
CA GLU A 66 11.94 -19.08 -3.73
C GLU A 66 10.70 -18.44 -3.09
N GLN A 67 10.86 -17.54 -2.12
CA GLN A 67 9.74 -16.92 -1.42
C GLN A 67 9.27 -15.67 -2.17
N GLN A 68 7.97 -15.62 -2.45
CA GLN A 68 7.30 -14.44 -2.97
C GLN A 68 6.56 -13.73 -1.83
N MET A 69 6.82 -12.43 -1.68
CA MET A 69 6.29 -11.63 -0.58
C MET A 69 5.52 -10.45 -1.15
N PRO A 70 4.18 -10.51 -1.19
CA PRO A 70 3.38 -9.40 -1.68
C PRO A 70 3.44 -8.22 -0.70
N TYR A 71 3.54 -7.02 -1.26
CA TYR A 71 3.47 -5.75 -0.53
C TYR A 71 2.72 -4.71 -1.35
N PHE A 72 2.12 -3.75 -0.66
CA PHE A 72 1.38 -2.66 -1.30
C PHE A 72 2.20 -1.38 -1.29
N LEU A 73 2.63 -0.92 -2.45
CA LEU A 73 3.44 0.27 -2.60
C LEU A 73 2.55 1.51 -2.58
N ILE A 74 2.77 2.40 -1.61
CA ILE A 74 2.08 3.69 -1.47
C ILE A 74 3.11 4.84 -1.37
N ASN A 75 2.64 6.07 -1.47
CA ASN A 75 3.50 7.22 -1.20
C ASN A 75 3.63 7.48 0.32
N LYS A 76 4.70 8.18 0.71
CA LYS A 76 4.99 8.48 2.12
C LYS A 76 3.87 9.28 2.81
N ALA A 77 3.27 10.24 2.11
CA ALA A 77 2.25 11.10 2.70
C ALA A 77 1.00 10.31 3.14
N GLN A 78 0.56 9.34 2.31
CA GLN A 78 -0.52 8.42 2.68
C GLN A 78 -0.14 7.57 3.91
N TYR A 79 1.07 6.99 3.91
CA TYR A 79 1.50 6.19 5.05
C TYR A 79 1.56 7.00 6.35
N ASP A 80 2.13 8.22 6.30
CA ASP A 80 2.20 9.10 7.47
C ASP A 80 0.78 9.42 8.00
N GLN A 81 -0.20 9.65 7.14
CA GLN A 81 -1.60 9.86 7.54
C GLN A 81 -2.17 8.63 8.26
N PHE A 82 -1.92 7.44 7.73
CA PHE A 82 -2.41 6.20 8.34
C PHE A 82 -1.68 5.84 9.64
N TYR A 83 -0.42 6.24 9.78
CA TYR A 83 0.32 6.01 11.01
C TYR A 83 -0.35 6.69 12.21
N TRP A 84 -0.87 7.91 12.02
CA TRP A 84 -1.54 8.68 13.08
C TRP A 84 -2.92 8.18 13.48
N ILE A 85 -3.56 7.30 12.69
CA ILE A 85 -4.88 6.74 13.05
C ILE A 85 -4.76 5.44 13.85
N CYS A 86 -3.56 4.84 13.92
CA CYS A 86 -3.31 3.65 14.71
C CYS A 86 -2.94 4.02 16.16
N SER A 87 -3.45 3.23 17.10
CA SER A 87 -3.10 3.34 18.52
C SER A 87 -1.64 2.95 18.75
N ASP A 88 -1.08 3.41 19.88
CA ASP A 88 0.28 3.05 20.31
C ASP A 88 0.52 1.53 20.24
N GLY A 89 1.63 1.14 19.62
CA GLY A 89 2.00 -0.27 19.42
C GLY A 89 1.41 -0.94 18.17
N TYR A 90 0.53 -0.23 17.44
CA TYR A 90 -0.03 -0.69 16.17
C TYR A 90 0.47 0.16 15.01
N VAL A 91 0.50 -0.44 13.82
CA VAL A 91 0.96 0.20 12.59
C VAL A 91 0.04 -0.10 11.42
N PRO A 92 0.02 0.75 10.38
CA PRO A 92 -0.84 0.53 9.21
C PRO A 92 -0.47 -0.73 8.43
N HIS A 93 -1.48 -1.51 8.06
CA HIS A 93 -1.38 -2.71 7.24
C HIS A 93 -2.41 -2.67 6.09
N PRO A 94 -2.04 -3.04 4.85
CA PRO A 94 -2.99 -3.20 3.76
C PRO A 94 -3.77 -4.50 3.88
N ALA A 95 -5.05 -4.45 3.53
CA ALA A 95 -5.90 -5.61 3.33
C ALA A 95 -6.55 -5.52 1.94
N SER A 96 -6.49 -6.60 1.16
CA SER A 96 -7.02 -6.63 -0.20
C SER A 96 -8.53 -6.47 -0.24
N ASP A 97 -9.22 -6.96 0.80
CA ASP A 97 -10.64 -6.79 1.00
C ASP A 97 -11.03 -6.69 2.49
N PHE A 98 -12.34 -6.68 2.77
CA PHE A 98 -12.86 -6.52 4.12
C PHE A 98 -12.70 -7.77 5.02
N TRP A 99 -12.52 -8.95 4.42
CA TRP A 99 -12.45 -10.25 5.09
C TRP A 99 -11.07 -10.88 5.05
N ASP A 100 -10.16 -10.32 4.26
CA ASP A 100 -8.76 -10.67 4.25
C ASP A 100 -8.19 -10.67 5.67
N THR A 101 -7.40 -11.68 5.99
CA THR A 101 -6.73 -11.85 7.30
C THR A 101 -5.22 -11.99 7.15
N SER A 102 -4.71 -11.73 5.94
CA SER A 102 -3.31 -11.85 5.59
C SER A 102 -2.50 -10.67 6.12
N TRP A 103 -1.26 -10.94 6.52
CA TRP A 103 -0.31 -9.93 6.98
C TRP A 103 0.54 -9.41 5.83
N TYR A 104 0.00 -8.47 5.09
CA TYR A 104 0.73 -7.73 4.05
C TYR A 104 1.41 -6.49 4.63
N LEU A 105 2.25 -5.84 3.84
CA LEU A 105 2.92 -4.62 4.27
C LEU A 105 2.75 -3.50 3.28
N PHE A 106 2.70 -2.29 3.83
CA PHE A 106 2.98 -1.12 3.03
C PHE A 106 4.48 -0.99 2.77
N ALA A 107 4.82 -0.56 1.56
CA ALA A 107 6.14 -0.03 1.25
C ALA A 107 6.00 1.39 0.70
N ILE A 108 7.07 2.17 0.82
CA ILE A 108 7.16 3.52 0.23
C ILE A 108 8.45 3.64 -0.58
N LYS A 109 8.47 4.52 -1.58
CA LYS A 109 9.71 5.00 -2.18
C LYS A 109 10.26 6.18 -1.38
N ASP A 110 11.54 6.13 -1.03
CA ASP A 110 12.23 7.26 -0.41
C ASP A 110 12.59 8.35 -1.43
N ALA A 111 13.21 9.44 -0.98
CA ALA A 111 13.61 10.57 -1.83
C ALA A 111 14.63 10.19 -2.94
N HIS A 112 15.28 9.04 -2.80
CA HIS A 112 16.25 8.50 -3.77
C HIS A 112 15.65 7.38 -4.63
N GLY A 113 14.33 7.14 -4.52
CA GLY A 113 13.63 6.09 -5.25
C GLY A 113 13.73 4.70 -4.63
N ARG A 114 14.45 4.53 -3.51
CA ARG A 114 14.64 3.23 -2.87
C ARG A 114 13.36 2.77 -2.17
N ILE A 115 13.04 1.49 -2.28
CA ILE A 115 11.88 0.90 -1.62
C ILE A 115 12.21 0.67 -0.14
N ARG A 116 11.37 1.22 0.75
CA ARG A 116 11.42 0.99 2.19
C ARG A 116 10.15 0.28 2.61
N PHE A 117 10.27 -0.88 3.23
CA PHE A 117 9.16 -1.58 3.88
C PHE A 117 8.82 -0.91 5.20
N MET A 118 7.53 -0.71 5.46
CA MET A 118 7.06 -0.12 6.69
C MET A 118 7.04 -1.15 7.82
N PRO A 119 7.19 -0.71 9.09
CA PRO A 119 7.07 -1.61 10.23
C PRO A 119 5.73 -2.34 10.23
N GLY A 120 5.73 -3.57 10.72
CA GLY A 120 4.55 -4.43 10.78
C GLY A 120 4.95 -5.86 11.08
N HIS A 121 3.97 -6.69 11.44
CA HIS A 121 4.22 -8.12 11.57
C HIS A 121 4.44 -8.73 10.19
N PHE A 122 5.71 -8.98 9.88
CA PHE A 122 6.07 -9.99 8.89
C PHE A 122 5.85 -11.37 9.51
N SER A 123 5.46 -12.37 8.71
CA SER A 123 5.89 -13.74 8.99
C SER A 123 7.40 -13.68 9.30
N THR A 124 7.79 -13.95 10.54
CA THR A 124 8.93 -13.44 11.32
C THR A 124 10.36 -13.70 10.80
N ARG A 125 10.62 -13.62 9.49
CA ARG A 125 11.93 -13.96 8.89
C ARG A 125 12.67 -12.82 8.22
N LEU A 126 12.12 -11.61 8.11
CA LEU A 126 12.86 -10.45 7.63
C LEU A 126 13.19 -9.52 8.79
N LYS A 127 14.48 -9.47 9.16
CA LYS A 127 14.99 -8.47 10.10
C LYS A 127 14.91 -7.07 9.45
N PRO A 128 14.43 -6.03 10.15
CA PRO A 128 14.41 -4.67 9.63
C PRO A 128 15.81 -4.00 9.72
N PRO A 129 16.12 -3.01 8.86
CA PRO A 129 15.55 -2.74 7.54
C PRO A 129 16.34 -3.51 6.47
N VAL A 130 15.66 -4.28 5.63
CA VAL A 130 16.30 -4.81 4.41
C VAL A 130 16.38 -3.65 3.42
N GLU A 131 17.52 -2.96 3.38
CA GLU A 131 17.86 -2.05 2.29
C GLU A 131 18.06 -2.90 1.03
N LEU A 132 17.01 -3.05 0.22
CA LEU A 132 17.14 -3.65 -1.10
C LEU A 132 17.58 -2.54 -2.05
N LEU A 133 18.87 -2.52 -2.34
CA LEU A 133 19.41 -1.78 -3.47
C LEU A 133 18.82 -2.40 -4.74
N ASP A 134 18.03 -1.61 -5.48
CA ASP A 134 17.64 -1.92 -6.85
C ASP A 134 18.90 -2.26 -7.64
N LYS A 135 19.05 -3.53 -8.03
CA LYS A 135 19.90 -3.87 -9.16
C LYS A 135 19.00 -3.82 -10.38
N MET A 136 19.26 -2.78 -11.18
CA MET A 136 18.81 -2.58 -12.55
C MET A 136 18.89 -3.86 -13.39
#